data_AF-A0AAV3IUR3-F1
#
_entry.id   AF-A0AAV3IUR3-F1
#
_cell.length_a   1.000
_cell.length_b   1.000
_cell.length_c   1.000
_cell.angle_alpha   90.00
_cell.angle_beta   90.00
_cell.angle_gamma   90.00
#
_symmetry.space_group_name_H-M   'P 1'
#
loop_
_entity.id
_entity.type
_entity.pdbx_description
1 polymer ?
#
loop_
_entity_poly.entity_id
_entity_poly.type
_entity_poly.pdbx_seq_one_letter_code
_entity_poly.pdbx_strand_id
1 'polypeptide(L)'
;MNNLSLSQQYLLFTMNRQGKISSLNYYVGMCLVMAGLLDLQKANVLELNNKEVILLSNELPEDLQYLDCLLEKITGLKKKRIEAIANAYGTTFFEKDIKQLVSQIRDSLIEAEEVSIKKDSHALAYIAKEETVAKLVFRLENMNPLDRDGLTLAILLKKSSILKKYIEKENRKILEAKIREAKNEPVSKQTNTMISQLDWLVGAMATITIV
;
A
#
# COMPACT_ATOMS: atom_id res chain seq x y z
N MET A 1 20.65 -5.53 3.12
CA MET A 1 19.30 -5.01 3.39
C MET A 1 18.42 -5.57 2.30
N ASN A 2 17.40 -6.35 2.64
CA ASN A 2 16.45 -6.79 1.63
C ASN A 2 15.76 -5.55 1.07
N ASN A 3 15.69 -5.44 -0.25
CA ASN A 3 15.15 -4.26 -0.90
C ASN A 3 13.62 -4.35 -0.83
N LEU A 4 13.04 -3.93 0.30
CA LEU A 4 11.61 -4.08 0.55
C LEU A 4 10.78 -3.41 -0.54
N SER A 5 9.74 -4.10 -0.99
CA SER A 5 8.81 -3.53 -1.96
C SER A 5 7.99 -2.39 -1.34
N LEU A 6 7.27 -1.63 -2.18
CA LEU A 6 6.43 -0.55 -1.72
C LEU A 6 5.30 -1.04 -0.79
N SER A 7 4.66 -2.15 -1.14
CA SER A 7 3.59 -2.74 -0.34
C SER A 7 4.08 -3.27 1.02
N GLN A 8 5.27 -3.87 1.06
CA GLN A 8 5.97 -4.24 2.30
C GLN A 8 6.27 -3.02 3.17
N GLN A 9 6.90 -1.98 2.61
CA GLN A 9 7.19 -0.73 3.32
C GLN A 9 5.91 -0.09 3.87
N TYR A 10 4.85 -0.02 3.06
CA TYR A 10 3.58 0.54 3.47
C TYR A 10 2.91 -0.27 4.59
N LEU A 11 2.97 -1.61 4.55
CA LEU A 11 2.37 -2.44 5.59
C LEU A 11 3.05 -2.23 6.95
N LEU A 12 4.38 -2.05 6.99
CA LEU A 12 5.12 -1.76 8.23
C LEU A 12 4.59 -0.52 8.97
N PHE A 13 4.12 0.50 8.24
CA PHE A 13 3.53 1.71 8.81
C PHE A 13 2.06 1.58 9.21
N THR A 14 1.34 0.60 8.65
CA THR A 14 -0.13 0.58 8.69
C THR A 14 -0.71 -0.59 9.47
N MET A 15 0.04 -1.69 9.63
CA MET A 15 -0.39 -2.81 10.47
C MET A 15 -0.39 -2.43 11.95
N ASN A 16 -1.37 -2.95 12.68
CA ASN A 16 -1.42 -2.85 14.14
C ASN A 16 -0.55 -3.94 14.80
N ARG A 17 -0.51 -3.98 16.13
CA ARG A 17 0.23 -5.01 16.89
C ARG A 17 -0.26 -6.44 16.62
N GLN A 18 -1.46 -6.64 16.08
CA GLN A 18 -1.96 -7.96 15.67
C GLN A 18 -1.56 -8.31 14.22
N GLY A 19 -0.73 -7.50 13.56
CA GLY A 19 -0.31 -7.72 12.18
C GLY A 19 -1.45 -7.55 11.17
N LYS A 20 -2.43 -6.70 11.49
CA LYS A 20 -3.64 -6.47 10.67
C LYS A 20 -3.83 -4.99 10.36
N ILE A 21 -4.49 -4.72 9.23
CA ILE A 21 -5.15 -3.43 8.99
C ILE A 21 -6.59 -3.57 9.47
N SER A 22 -7.07 -2.59 10.26
CA SER A 22 -8.47 -2.58 10.72
C SER A 22 -9.42 -2.56 9.52
N SER A 23 -10.46 -3.41 9.52
CA SER A 23 -11.45 -3.43 8.45
C SER A 23 -12.28 -2.15 8.37
N LEU A 24 -12.33 -1.37 9.45
CA LEU A 24 -12.93 -0.03 9.47
C LEU A 24 -12.09 1.02 8.72
N ASN A 25 -10.80 0.73 8.47
CA ASN A 25 -9.90 1.63 7.76
C ASN A 25 -9.81 1.27 6.28
N TYR A 26 -10.96 1.28 5.59
CA TYR A 26 -11.08 0.88 4.20
C TYR A 26 -10.04 1.57 3.30
N TYR A 27 -9.88 2.88 3.51
CA TYR A 27 -8.92 3.71 2.79
C TYR A 27 -7.46 3.25 2.94
N VAL A 28 -7.09 2.79 4.14
CA VAL A 28 -5.73 2.28 4.42
C VAL A 28 -5.49 0.97 3.66
N GLY A 29 -6.49 0.10 3.61
CA GLY A 29 -6.44 -1.14 2.82
C GLY A 29 -6.36 -0.87 1.32
N MET A 30 -7.10 0.12 0.80
CA MET A 30 -7.02 0.47 -0.62
C MET A 30 -5.68 1.07 -1.03
N CYS A 31 -5.04 1.84 -0.15
CA CYS A 31 -3.67 2.28 -0.37
C CYS A 31 -2.66 1.11 -0.38
N LEU A 32 -2.91 0.03 0.38
CA LEU A 32 -2.10 -1.19 0.31
C LEU A 32 -2.29 -1.90 -1.03
N VAL A 33 -3.53 -2.03 -1.52
CA VAL A 33 -3.80 -2.58 -2.86
C VAL A 33 -3.09 -1.76 -3.93
N MET A 34 -3.14 -0.43 -3.84
CA MET A 34 -2.43 0.46 -4.76
C MET A 34 -0.92 0.25 -4.70
N ALA A 35 -0.35 0.08 -3.50
CA ALA A 35 1.07 -0.23 -3.32
C ALA A 35 1.46 -1.53 -4.02
N GLY A 36 0.64 -2.59 -3.88
CA GLY A 36 0.85 -3.87 -4.56
C GLY A 36 0.77 -3.75 -6.09
N LEU A 37 -0.20 -2.99 -6.61
CA LEU A 37 -0.30 -2.73 -8.06
C LEU A 37 0.95 -2.04 -8.62
N LEU A 38 1.53 -1.11 -7.86
CA LEU A 38 2.75 -0.40 -8.27
C LEU A 38 4.00 -1.29 -8.20
N ASP A 39 4.07 -2.20 -7.23
CA ASP A 39 5.13 -3.23 -7.19
C ASP A 39 5.05 -4.14 -8.43
N LEU A 40 3.85 -4.63 -8.77
CA LEU A 40 3.61 -5.42 -9.98
C LEU A 40 3.95 -4.66 -11.26
N GLN A 41 3.63 -3.36 -11.33
CA GLN A 41 4.00 -2.51 -12.45
C GLN A 41 5.52 -2.37 -12.57
N LYS A 42 6.21 -2.13 -11.46
CA LYS A 42 7.67 -1.98 -11.43
C LYS A 42 8.39 -3.26 -11.89
N ALA A 43 7.78 -4.42 -11.63
CA ALA A 43 8.24 -5.72 -12.08
C ALA A 43 7.83 -6.10 -13.52
N ASN A 44 7.17 -5.21 -14.27
CA ASN A 44 6.63 -5.49 -15.61
C ASN A 44 5.64 -6.67 -15.65
N VAL A 45 4.94 -6.95 -14.55
CA VAL A 45 3.86 -7.96 -14.52
C VAL A 45 2.57 -7.37 -15.11
N LEU A 46 2.34 -6.09 -14.86
CA LEU A 46 1.21 -5.34 -15.38
C LEU A 46 1.60 -3.92 -15.77
N GLU A 47 0.75 -3.25 -16.53
CA GLU A 47 0.85 -1.82 -16.81
C GLU A 47 -0.44 -1.12 -16.35
N LEU A 48 -0.29 0.00 -15.64
CA LEU A 48 -1.41 0.84 -15.23
C LEU A 48 -1.57 2.00 -16.22
N ASN A 49 -2.43 1.81 -17.22
CA ASN A 49 -2.74 2.82 -18.22
C ASN A 49 -4.02 3.57 -17.83
N ASN A 50 -3.87 4.74 -17.23
CA ASN A 50 -4.96 5.55 -16.69
C ASN A 50 -5.83 4.78 -15.68
N LYS A 51 -6.94 4.21 -16.16
CA LYS A 51 -7.91 3.43 -15.36
C LYS A 51 -7.84 1.94 -15.63
N GLU A 52 -7.14 1.54 -16.68
CA GLU A 52 -7.04 0.15 -17.12
C GLU A 52 -5.78 -0.49 -16.56
N VAL A 53 -5.90 -1.77 -16.26
CA VAL A 53 -4.82 -2.64 -15.82
C VAL A 53 -4.60 -3.65 -16.93
N ILE A 54 -3.45 -3.54 -17.60
CA ILE A 54 -3.05 -4.42 -18.69
C ILE A 54 -2.12 -5.47 -18.10
N LEU A 55 -2.45 -6.75 -18.20
CA LEU A 55 -1.55 -7.82 -17.79
C LEU A 55 -0.49 -8.01 -18.87
N LEU A 56 0.78 -7.95 -18.46
CA LEU A 56 1.94 -8.19 -19.33
C LEU A 56 2.48 -9.61 -19.13
N SER A 57 2.33 -10.16 -17.91
CA SER A 57 2.70 -11.52 -17.55
C SER A 57 1.70 -12.09 -16.53
N ASN A 58 1.58 -13.42 -16.51
CA ASN A 58 0.87 -14.15 -15.46
C ASN A 58 1.83 -14.77 -14.43
N GLU A 59 3.13 -14.57 -14.59
CA GLU A 59 4.17 -15.08 -13.70
C GLU A 59 4.69 -13.95 -12.82
N LEU A 60 4.77 -14.23 -11.52
CA LEU A 60 5.38 -13.32 -10.55
C LEU A 60 6.88 -13.60 -10.44
N PRO A 61 7.72 -12.56 -10.35
CA PRO A 61 9.08 -12.70 -9.85
C PRO A 61 9.11 -13.35 -8.46
N GLU A 62 10.19 -14.05 -8.15
CA GLU A 62 10.37 -14.75 -6.87
C GLU A 62 10.20 -13.80 -5.66
N ASP A 63 10.72 -12.58 -5.77
CA ASP A 63 10.65 -11.55 -4.75
C ASP A 63 9.27 -10.88 -4.61
N LEU A 64 8.30 -11.24 -5.44
CA LEU A 64 6.92 -10.72 -5.40
C LEU A 64 5.84 -11.82 -5.30
N GLN A 65 6.23 -13.07 -5.04
CA GLN A 65 5.27 -14.20 -4.93
C GLN A 65 4.16 -13.97 -3.90
N TYR A 66 4.42 -13.18 -2.85
CA TYR A 66 3.40 -12.79 -1.86
C TYR A 66 2.30 -11.86 -2.40
N LEU A 67 2.39 -11.40 -3.65
CA LEU A 67 1.35 -10.64 -4.35
C LEU A 67 0.46 -11.52 -5.23
N ASP A 68 0.62 -12.84 -5.20
CA ASP A 68 -0.16 -13.79 -6.00
C ASP A 68 -1.67 -13.61 -5.80
N CYS A 69 -2.14 -13.46 -4.55
CA CYS A 69 -3.57 -13.26 -4.32
C CYS A 69 -4.11 -11.99 -4.99
N LEU A 70 -3.29 -10.96 -5.15
CA LEU A 70 -3.67 -9.72 -5.84
C LEU A 70 -3.70 -9.95 -7.35
N LEU A 71 -2.70 -10.64 -7.92
CA LEU A 71 -2.65 -10.96 -9.35
C LEU A 71 -3.79 -11.89 -9.76
N GLU A 72 -4.07 -12.95 -9.00
CA GLU A 72 -5.20 -13.85 -9.21
C GLU A 72 -6.53 -13.07 -9.19
N LYS A 73 -6.69 -12.17 -8.21
CA LYS A 73 -7.90 -11.35 -8.09
C LYS A 73 -8.11 -10.49 -9.32
N ILE A 74 -7.06 -9.80 -9.79
CA ILE A 74 -7.12 -8.95 -10.99
C ILE A 74 -7.43 -9.79 -12.23
N THR A 75 -6.79 -10.95 -12.36
CA THR A 75 -6.95 -11.86 -13.50
C THR A 75 -8.39 -12.34 -13.63
N GLY A 76 -9.02 -12.66 -12.49
CA GLY A 76 -10.42 -13.07 -12.40
C GLY A 76 -11.45 -11.95 -12.65
N LEU A 77 -11.05 -10.68 -12.73
CA LEU A 77 -11.99 -9.60 -13.03
C LEU A 77 -12.40 -9.59 -14.50
N LYS A 78 -13.71 -9.51 -14.73
CA LYS A 78 -14.30 -9.33 -16.07
C LYS A 78 -13.81 -8.05 -16.76
N LYS A 79 -13.61 -6.98 -16.00
CA LYS A 79 -13.01 -5.72 -16.47
C LYS A 79 -11.82 -5.40 -15.58
N LYS A 80 -10.61 -5.38 -16.15
CA LYS A 80 -9.37 -5.08 -15.44
C LYS A 80 -9.19 -3.57 -15.33
N ARG A 81 -9.98 -2.95 -14.45
CA ARG A 81 -9.98 -1.50 -14.21
C ARG A 81 -9.80 -1.21 -12.73
N ILE A 82 -9.17 -0.08 -12.41
CA ILE A 82 -9.00 0.38 -11.02
C ILE A 82 -10.34 0.41 -10.27
N GLU A 83 -11.41 0.85 -10.94
CA GLU A 83 -12.78 0.87 -10.38
C GLU A 83 -13.30 -0.54 -10.04
N ALA A 84 -13.03 -1.52 -10.90
CA ALA A 84 -13.45 -2.90 -10.68
C ALA A 84 -12.63 -3.57 -9.56
N ILE A 85 -11.33 -3.29 -9.49
CA ILE A 85 -10.46 -3.74 -8.40
C ILE A 85 -10.95 -3.13 -7.09
N ALA A 86 -11.17 -1.83 -7.06
CA ALA A 86 -11.68 -1.14 -5.89
C ALA A 86 -13.06 -1.64 -5.45
N ASN A 87 -13.96 -2.05 -6.34
CA ASN A 87 -15.23 -2.68 -5.97
C ASN A 87 -15.05 -4.13 -5.50
N ALA A 88 -14.13 -4.87 -6.11
CA ALA A 88 -13.85 -6.26 -5.74
C ALA A 88 -13.25 -6.36 -4.33
N TYR A 89 -12.39 -5.41 -3.99
CA TYR A 89 -11.99 -5.16 -2.61
C TYR A 89 -13.09 -4.38 -1.86
N GLY A 90 -13.89 -3.53 -2.48
CA GLY A 90 -14.89 -2.64 -1.84
C GLY A 90 -16.13 -3.23 -1.18
N THR A 91 -16.55 -4.40 -1.63
CA THR A 91 -17.87 -4.96 -1.32
C THR A 91 -17.79 -6.01 -0.21
N THR A 92 -18.82 -6.85 -0.03
CA THR A 92 -18.96 -7.88 1.03
C THR A 92 -17.73 -8.78 1.23
N PHE A 93 -16.81 -8.82 0.26
CA PHE A 93 -15.57 -9.60 0.28
C PHE A 93 -14.31 -8.81 0.72
N PHE A 94 -14.41 -7.49 0.97
CA PHE A 94 -13.29 -6.63 1.41
C PHE A 94 -12.49 -7.26 2.53
N GLU A 95 -13.21 -7.73 3.55
CA GLU A 95 -12.57 -8.28 4.72
C GLU A 95 -11.76 -9.52 4.40
N LYS A 96 -12.21 -10.39 3.49
CA LYS A 96 -11.47 -11.62 3.18
C LYS A 96 -10.25 -11.31 2.32
N ASP A 97 -10.45 -10.59 1.22
CA ASP A 97 -9.41 -10.38 0.22
C ASP A 97 -8.29 -9.45 0.74
N ILE A 98 -8.64 -8.40 1.49
CA ILE A 98 -7.63 -7.58 2.17
C ILE A 98 -6.92 -8.35 3.28
N LYS A 99 -7.64 -9.15 4.08
CA LYS A 99 -6.97 -9.95 5.13
C LYS A 99 -5.98 -10.92 4.51
N GLN A 100 -6.32 -11.52 3.36
CA GLN A 100 -5.40 -12.39 2.62
C GLN A 100 -4.18 -11.63 2.12
N LEU A 101 -4.37 -10.48 1.46
CA LEU A 101 -3.27 -9.63 0.98
C LEU A 101 -2.36 -9.17 2.13
N VAL A 102 -2.95 -8.70 3.23
CA VAL A 102 -2.21 -8.31 4.44
C VAL A 102 -1.45 -9.51 5.02
N SER A 103 -2.04 -10.70 5.02
CA SER A 103 -1.36 -11.90 5.50
C SER A 103 -0.14 -12.21 4.66
N GLN A 104 -0.29 -12.33 3.33
CA GLN A 104 0.82 -12.71 2.45
C GLN A 104 1.98 -11.71 2.51
N ILE A 105 1.68 -10.40 2.50
CA ILE A 105 2.73 -9.36 2.63
C ILE A 105 3.40 -9.43 4.03
N ARG A 106 2.63 -9.69 5.08
CA ARG A 106 3.20 -9.84 6.43
C ARG A 106 4.08 -11.08 6.53
N ASP A 107 3.65 -12.18 5.92
CA ASP A 107 4.39 -13.44 5.95
C ASP A 107 5.73 -13.27 5.20
N SER A 108 5.75 -12.53 4.09
CA SER A 108 7.02 -12.17 3.42
C SER A 108 7.90 -11.23 4.23
N LEU A 109 7.32 -10.32 5.02
CA LEU A 109 8.09 -9.49 5.96
C LEU A 109 8.68 -10.30 7.13
N ILE A 110 8.02 -11.38 7.55
CA ILE A 110 8.54 -12.31 8.57
C ILE A 110 9.70 -13.12 8.00
N GLU A 111 9.55 -13.64 6.79
CA GLU A 111 10.62 -14.34 6.06
C GLU A 111 11.85 -13.44 5.83
N ALA A 112 11.62 -12.15 5.59
CA ALA A 112 12.68 -11.15 5.46
C ALA A 112 13.28 -10.69 6.81
N GLU A 113 12.85 -11.25 7.95
CA GLU A 113 13.25 -10.86 9.31
C GLU A 113 12.97 -9.38 9.66
N GLU A 114 12.04 -8.74 8.97
CA GLU A 114 11.62 -7.36 9.21
C GLU A 114 10.46 -7.26 10.20
N VAL A 115 9.78 -8.39 10.46
CA VAL A 115 8.71 -8.51 11.44
C VAL A 115 8.94 -9.73 12.31
N SER A 116 8.95 -9.51 13.62
CA SER A 116 9.05 -10.59 14.62
C SER A 116 7.68 -10.92 15.20
N ILE A 117 7.46 -12.21 15.49
CA ILE A 117 6.25 -12.70 16.16
C ILE A 117 6.58 -12.94 17.64
N LYS A 118 5.85 -12.25 18.52
CA LYS A 118 5.89 -12.49 19.97
C LYS A 118 4.55 -13.03 20.44
N LYS A 119 4.58 -14.01 21.34
CA LYS A 119 3.36 -14.49 21.99
C LYS A 119 3.03 -13.55 23.15
N ASP A 120 1.93 -12.83 23.04
CA ASP A 120 1.33 -12.10 24.15
C ASP A 120 0.29 -13.01 24.83
N SER A 121 -0.06 -12.73 26.08
CA SER A 121 -0.86 -13.61 26.96
C SER A 121 -2.19 -14.10 26.34
N HIS A 122 -2.73 -13.36 25.36
CA HIS A 122 -4.01 -13.68 24.70
C HIS A 122 -3.95 -13.68 23.16
N ALA A 123 -2.82 -13.30 22.53
CA ALA A 123 -2.72 -13.21 21.07
C ALA A 123 -1.28 -13.18 20.57
N LEU A 124 -1.09 -13.45 19.27
CA LEU A 124 0.18 -13.16 18.60
C LEU A 124 0.33 -11.65 18.38
N ALA A 125 1.49 -11.13 18.76
CA ALA A 125 1.92 -9.76 18.52
C ALA A 125 2.98 -9.74 17.42
N TYR A 126 2.77 -8.90 16.40
CA TYR A 126 3.67 -8.70 15.28
C TYR A 126 4.38 -7.36 15.47
N ILE A 127 5.71 -7.39 15.50
CA ILE A 127 6.54 -6.23 15.83
C ILE A 127 7.50 -6.00 14.66
N ALA A 128 7.28 -4.90 13.95
CA ALA A 128 8.20 -4.40 12.95
C ALA A 128 9.56 -4.07 13.56
N LYS A 129 10.64 -4.37 12.84
CA LYS A 129 12.00 -4.04 13.24
C LYS A 129 12.15 -2.52 13.34
N GLU A 130 12.52 -2.06 14.54
CA GLU A 130 12.61 -0.63 14.85
C GLU A 130 13.60 0.09 13.93
N GLU A 131 14.75 -0.53 13.66
CA GLU A 131 15.76 0.00 12.74
C GLU A 131 15.19 0.25 11.33
N THR A 132 14.36 -0.66 10.83
CA THR A 132 13.77 -0.58 9.49
C THR A 132 12.75 0.53 9.42
N VAL A 133 11.87 0.63 10.42
CA VAL A 133 10.91 1.74 10.52
C VAL A 133 11.64 3.08 10.65
N ALA A 134 12.67 3.16 11.49
CA ALA A 134 13.47 4.39 11.66
C ALA A 134 14.16 4.83 10.36
N LYS A 135 14.73 3.89 9.60
CA LYS A 135 15.31 4.17 8.27
C LYS A 135 14.27 4.70 7.28
N LEU A 136 13.09 4.10 7.24
CA LEU A 136 12.01 4.55 6.38
C LEU A 136 11.51 5.94 6.77
N VAL A 137 11.36 6.21 8.08
CA VAL A 137 11.01 7.56 8.58
C VAL A 137 12.10 8.57 8.19
N PHE A 138 13.37 8.24 8.41
CA PHE A 138 14.49 9.11 8.04
C PHE A 138 14.51 9.43 6.54
N ARG A 139 14.25 8.43 5.68
CA ARG A 139 14.11 8.61 4.23
C ARG A 139 12.96 9.55 3.86
N LEU A 140 11.82 9.45 4.55
CA LEU A 140 10.66 10.32 4.32
C LEU A 140 10.95 11.77 4.77
N GLU A 141 11.58 11.97 5.92
CA GLU A 141 11.93 13.30 6.42
C GLU A 141 13.00 13.98 5.54
N ASN A 142 13.99 13.20 5.11
CA ASN A 142 15.10 13.65 4.27
C ASN A 142 14.87 13.34 2.78
N MET A 143 13.60 13.25 2.36
CA MET A 143 13.24 12.83 1.01
C MET A 143 13.93 13.68 -0.05
N ASN A 144 14.71 13.02 -0.90
CA ASN A 144 15.41 13.60 -2.04
C ASN A 144 14.43 13.75 -3.23
N PRO A 145 14.46 14.87 -3.98
CA PRO A 145 13.66 15.03 -5.20
C PRO A 145 13.76 13.88 -6.23
N LEU A 146 14.90 13.18 -6.28
CA LEU A 146 15.12 12.04 -7.19
C LEU A 146 14.56 10.72 -6.65
N ASP A 147 14.15 10.68 -5.38
CA ASP A 147 13.62 9.47 -4.73
C ASP A 147 12.15 9.23 -5.10
N ARG A 148 11.93 8.66 -6.29
CA ARG A 148 10.61 8.31 -6.81
C ARG A 148 9.85 7.34 -5.92
N ASP A 149 10.52 6.31 -5.42
CA ASP A 149 9.93 5.29 -4.57
C ASP A 149 9.52 5.87 -3.20
N GLY A 150 10.39 6.72 -2.61
CA GLY A 150 10.11 7.44 -1.38
C GLY A 150 8.95 8.43 -1.53
N LEU A 151 8.87 9.12 -2.67
CA LEU A 151 7.74 10.00 -3.00
C LEU A 151 6.41 9.22 -3.08
N THR A 152 6.39 8.07 -3.76
CA THR A 152 5.19 7.23 -3.85
C THR A 152 4.73 6.75 -2.48
N LEU A 153 5.65 6.28 -1.64
CA LEU A 153 5.36 5.89 -0.25
C LEU A 153 4.79 7.07 0.54
N ALA A 154 5.41 8.25 0.43
CA ALA A 154 4.96 9.46 1.12
C ALA A 154 3.54 9.87 0.70
N ILE A 155 3.21 9.77 -0.60
CA ILE A 155 1.86 10.03 -1.11
C ILE A 155 0.85 9.06 -0.49
N LEU A 156 1.13 7.75 -0.48
CA LEU A 156 0.25 6.74 0.10
C LEU A 156 0.04 6.94 1.61
N LEU A 157 1.10 7.23 2.36
CA LEU A 157 1.03 7.49 3.81
C LEU A 157 0.31 8.79 4.14
N LYS A 158 0.47 9.83 3.31
CA LYS A 158 -0.27 11.09 3.45
C LYS A 158 -1.76 10.87 3.25
N LYS A 159 -2.11 10.21 2.15
CA LYS A 159 -3.49 9.91 1.76
C LYS A 159 -4.18 9.06 2.82
N SER A 160 -3.51 8.03 3.34
CA SER A 160 -4.01 7.17 4.42
C SER A 160 -3.99 7.80 5.82
N SER A 161 -3.56 9.06 5.96
CA SER A 161 -3.45 9.79 7.23
C SER A 161 -2.55 9.11 8.27
N ILE A 162 -1.55 8.36 7.82
CA ILE A 162 -0.62 7.61 8.67
C ILE A 162 0.61 8.44 9.07
N LEU A 163 1.03 9.40 8.25
CA LEU A 163 2.21 10.24 8.52
C LEU A 163 2.22 10.86 9.92
N LYS A 164 1.04 11.24 10.45
CA LYS A 164 0.91 11.86 11.78
C LYS A 164 1.36 10.98 12.95
N LYS A 165 1.47 9.67 12.76
CA LYS A 165 1.91 8.72 13.78
C LYS A 165 3.43 8.61 13.88
N TYR A 166 4.14 8.96 12.79
CA TYR A 166 5.58 8.66 12.65
C TYR A 166 6.43 9.90 12.40
N ILE A 167 5.84 10.98 11.88
CA ILE A 167 6.57 12.19 11.50
C ILE A 167 6.01 13.36 12.29
N GLU A 168 6.92 14.15 12.87
CA GLU A 168 6.57 15.35 13.62
C GLU A 168 5.87 16.40 12.75
N LYS A 169 5.13 17.30 13.40
CA LYS A 169 4.28 18.27 12.71
C LYS A 169 5.05 19.13 11.70
N GLU A 170 6.27 19.55 12.03
CA GLU A 170 7.06 20.43 11.18
C GLU A 170 7.65 19.68 9.98
N ASN A 171 8.29 18.54 10.21
CA ASN A 171 8.81 17.66 9.16
C ASN A 171 7.70 17.20 8.21
N ARG A 172 6.48 16.94 8.73
CA ARG A 172 5.32 16.60 7.92
C ARG A 172 4.91 17.75 6.98
N LYS A 173 4.95 19.02 7.41
CA LYS A 173 4.64 20.15 6.52
C LYS A 173 5.64 20.22 5.37
N ILE A 174 6.93 20.04 5.67
CA ILE A 174 8.00 20.05 4.67
C ILE A 174 7.78 18.91 3.67
N LEU A 175 7.52 17.70 4.15
CA LEU A 175 7.21 16.54 3.31
C LEU A 175 5.97 16.78 2.44
N GLU A 176 4.90 17.34 3.02
CA GLU A 176 3.69 17.67 2.27
C GLU A 176 3.91 18.74 1.20
N ALA A 177 4.79 19.71 1.44
CA ALA A 177 5.19 20.72 0.46
C ALA A 177 5.94 20.06 -0.70
N LYS A 178 6.93 19.19 -0.40
CA LYS A 178 7.65 18.41 -1.43
C LYS A 178 6.69 17.56 -2.27
N ILE A 179 5.70 16.90 -1.65
CA ILE A 179 4.66 16.15 -2.38
C ILE A 179 3.86 17.07 -3.32
N ARG A 180 3.53 18.30 -2.89
CA ARG A 180 2.79 19.28 -3.71
C ARG A 180 3.62 19.80 -4.87
N GLU A 181 4.89 20.09 -4.66
CA GLU A 181 5.83 20.54 -5.69
C GLU A 181 6.03 19.46 -6.76
N ALA A 182 6.15 18.21 -6.33
CA ALA A 182 6.27 17.08 -7.23
C ALA A 182 4.97 16.71 -7.97
N LYS A 183 3.86 17.46 -7.83
CA LYS A 183 2.56 17.13 -8.45
C LYS A 183 2.62 16.96 -9.97
N ASN A 184 3.55 17.63 -10.63
CA ASN A 184 3.71 17.56 -12.08
C ASN A 184 4.60 16.40 -12.57
N GLU A 185 5.32 15.73 -11.66
CA GLU A 185 6.15 14.58 -12.01
C GLU A 185 5.29 13.41 -12.51
N PRO A 186 5.71 12.65 -13.54
CA PRO A 186 4.93 11.54 -14.08
C PRO A 186 4.49 10.52 -13.02
N VAL A 187 5.39 10.14 -12.11
CA VAL A 187 5.11 9.21 -11.02
C VAL A 187 4.06 9.79 -10.06
N SER A 188 4.22 11.07 -9.69
CA SER A 188 3.26 11.77 -8.85
C SER A 188 1.90 11.92 -9.53
N LYS A 189 1.85 12.23 -10.83
CA LYS A 189 0.60 12.29 -11.61
C LYS A 189 -0.08 10.93 -11.67
N GLN A 190 0.65 9.86 -11.96
CA GLN A 190 0.11 8.50 -12.05
C GLN A 190 -0.43 8.07 -10.69
N THR A 191 0.38 8.17 -9.63
CA THR A 191 -0.01 7.81 -8.26
C THR A 191 -1.17 8.67 -7.75
N ASN A 192 -1.14 10.00 -7.92
CA ASN A 192 -2.24 10.86 -7.47
C ASN A 192 -3.50 10.67 -8.29
N THR A 193 -3.41 10.40 -9.60
CA THR A 193 -4.59 10.12 -10.44
C THR A 193 -5.26 8.84 -9.97
N MET A 194 -4.48 7.78 -9.75
CA MET A 194 -5.01 6.48 -9.33
C MET A 194 -5.55 6.52 -7.90
N ILE A 195 -4.85 7.19 -6.97
CA ILE A 195 -5.37 7.35 -5.61
C ILE A 195 -6.61 8.25 -5.59
N SER A 196 -6.65 9.34 -6.36
CA SER A 196 -7.85 10.20 -6.41
C SER A 196 -9.06 9.46 -7.02
N GLN A 197 -8.82 8.46 -7.87
CA GLN A 197 -9.86 7.56 -8.34
C GLN A 197 -10.30 6.56 -7.27
N LEU A 198 -9.38 6.09 -6.42
CA LEU A 198 -9.72 5.35 -5.21
C LEU A 198 -10.50 6.23 -4.21
N ASP A 199 -10.17 7.52 -4.06
CA ASP A 199 -10.87 8.46 -3.17
C ASP A 199 -12.35 8.58 -3.52
N TRP A 200 -12.69 8.69 -4.81
CA TRP A 200 -14.08 8.78 -5.27
C TRP A 200 -14.87 7.50 -4.96
N LEU A 201 -14.23 6.34 -5.09
CA LEU A 201 -14.86 5.04 -4.84
C LEU A 201 -15.00 4.75 -3.35
N VAL A 202 -13.96 5.03 -2.55
CA VAL A 202 -14.03 4.95 -1.09
C VAL A 202 -15.13 5.89 -0.57
N GLY A 203 -15.21 7.11 -1.10
CA GLY A 203 -16.27 8.07 -0.78
C GLY A 203 -17.67 7.56 -1.13
N ALA A 204 -17.83 6.96 -2.32
CA ALA A 204 -19.11 6.37 -2.76
C ALA A 204 -19.52 5.14 -1.94
N MET A 205 -18.56 4.36 -1.44
CA MET A 205 -18.83 3.21 -0.58
C MET A 205 -19.13 3.60 0.86
N ALA A 206 -18.44 4.63 1.39
CA ALA A 206 -18.73 5.18 2.72
C ALA A 206 -20.17 5.72 2.84
N THR A 207 -20.73 6.24 1.74
CA THR A 207 -22.14 6.67 1.69
C THR A 207 -23.14 5.50 1.70
N ILE A 208 -22.76 4.31 1.23
CA ILE A 208 -23.65 3.13 1.22
C ILE A 208 -23.72 2.49 2.61
N THR A 209 -22.65 2.54 3.40
CA THR A 209 -22.62 2.02 4.78
C THR A 209 -23.35 2.89 5.81
N ILE A 210 -23.80 4.09 5.45
CA ILE A 210 -24.50 5.04 6.35
C ILE A 210 -26.04 4.97 6.15
N VAL A 211 -26.55 4.10 5.27
CA VAL A 211 -28.00 3.91 5.03
C VAL A 211 -28.52 2.68 5.76
#